data_AF-A0A9W8JRT3-F1
#
_entry.id   AF-A0A9W8JRT3-F1
#
_cell.length_a   1.000
_cell.length_b   1.000
_cell.length_c   1.000
_cell.angle_alpha   90.00
_cell.angle_beta   90.00
_cell.angle_gamma   90.00
#
_symmetry.space_group_name_H-M   'P 1'
#
loop_
_entity.id
_entity.type
_entity.pdbx_description
1 polymer ?
#
loop_
_entity_poly.entity_id
_entity_poly.type
_entity_poly.pdbx_seq_one_letter_code
_entity_poly.pdbx_strand_id
1 'polypeptide(L)'
;MPTATSTVTTPPFSAQIPLKAGLKASKQPAVAFSSAPTMGQTSTGATLRSLYSRATRAFVLKDMPTTYSLIQSAFSILKPPTANPDSLSEYRRKWDILRITFESTVYATPAASSESLPESLRASLAEPPQALVTSIYNRSLSLFTPSNGTTFKNTVNAAFLPGAVLTTLVYCSIKLDAPDVGRVMIEDWLARREPRYSLDVQEEAEGNGYEKVLELYCLHILPKVEQWEYAKEFLEYESELPVQQREHLKAALSNLYSQR
;
A
#
# COMPACT_ATOMS: atom_id res chain seq x y z
N MET A 1 -64.22 0.57 -2.35
CA MET A 1 -63.40 1.55 -1.60
C MET A 1 -61.97 1.04 -1.56
N PRO A 2 -60.96 1.91 -1.75
CA PRO A 2 -59.66 1.51 -2.29
C PRO A 2 -58.59 1.22 -1.22
N THR A 3 -57.71 0.26 -1.54
CA THR A 3 -56.48 -0.09 -0.82
C THR A 3 -55.33 0.77 -1.34
N ALA A 4 -54.59 1.44 -0.45
CA ALA A 4 -53.45 2.28 -0.80
C ALA A 4 -52.12 1.52 -0.61
N THR A 5 -51.35 1.41 -1.70
CA THR A 5 -49.97 0.92 -1.75
C THR A 5 -49.03 2.12 -1.72
N SER A 6 -48.07 2.15 -0.79
CA SER A 6 -47.01 3.16 -0.75
C SER A 6 -45.70 2.58 -1.26
N THR A 7 -45.26 3.10 -2.40
CA THR A 7 -43.94 2.83 -3.02
C THR A 7 -42.98 3.94 -2.59
N VAL A 8 -41.84 3.58 -2.00
CA VAL A 8 -40.75 4.53 -1.69
C VAL A 8 -39.73 4.46 -2.83
N THR A 9 -39.67 5.53 -3.63
CA THR A 9 -38.67 5.72 -4.68
C THR A 9 -37.65 6.75 -4.20
N THR A 10 -36.39 6.34 -4.03
CA THR A 10 -35.26 7.22 -3.74
C THR A 10 -34.75 7.89 -5.02
N PRO A 11 -34.51 9.22 -5.03
CA PRO A 11 -33.95 9.92 -6.17
C PRO A 11 -32.41 9.81 -6.25
N PRO A 12 -31.83 9.86 -7.47
CA PRO A 12 -30.39 9.82 -7.68
C PRO A 12 -29.72 11.14 -7.29
N PHE A 13 -28.66 11.02 -6.49
CA PHE A 13 -27.84 12.11 -5.97
C PHE A 13 -26.96 12.70 -7.10
N SER A 14 -27.28 13.90 -7.56
CA SER A 14 -26.45 14.70 -8.47
C SER A 14 -25.64 15.70 -7.64
N ALA A 15 -24.36 15.41 -7.41
CA ALA A 15 -23.44 16.33 -6.75
C ALA A 15 -22.92 17.37 -7.75
N GLN A 16 -23.59 18.52 -7.81
CA GLN A 16 -23.06 19.74 -8.43
C GLN A 16 -22.32 20.57 -7.36
N ILE A 17 -21.02 20.79 -7.57
CA ILE A 17 -20.19 21.69 -6.75
C ILE A 17 -20.20 23.08 -7.39
N PRO A 18 -20.66 24.15 -6.72
CA PRO A 18 -20.43 25.51 -7.18
C PRO A 18 -19.21 26.14 -6.48
N LEU A 19 -18.27 26.62 -7.28
CA LEU A 19 -17.23 27.59 -6.92
C LEU A 19 -17.83 29.00 -6.84
N LYS A 20 -17.67 29.71 -5.71
CA LYS A 20 -17.53 31.17 -5.72
C LYS A 20 -16.88 31.74 -4.45
N ALA A 21 -15.99 32.70 -4.69
CA ALA A 21 -15.18 33.46 -3.74
C ALA A 21 -15.94 34.61 -3.04
N GLY A 22 -15.41 35.09 -1.90
CA GLY A 22 -15.81 36.34 -1.24
C GLY A 22 -15.01 36.66 0.03
N LEU A 23 -14.30 37.79 0.03
CA LEU A 23 -13.35 38.32 1.03
C LEU A 23 -13.98 38.88 2.33
N LYS A 24 -13.26 38.84 3.47
CA LYS A 24 -12.55 39.99 4.12
C LYS A 24 -12.10 39.76 5.59
N ALA A 25 -10.81 40.02 5.79
CA ALA A 25 -10.03 40.57 6.92
C ALA A 25 -10.55 40.61 8.38
N SER A 26 -9.67 40.20 9.31
CA SER A 26 -9.46 40.87 10.60
C SER A 26 -7.96 40.84 10.97
N LYS A 27 -7.45 41.95 11.51
CA LYS A 27 -6.04 42.21 11.90
C LYS A 27 -5.87 42.01 13.41
N GLN A 28 -4.80 41.32 13.83
CA GLN A 28 -4.08 41.63 15.07
C GLN A 28 -2.63 41.11 15.01
N PRO A 29 -1.65 41.80 15.64
CA PRO A 29 -0.23 41.54 15.45
C PRO A 29 0.30 40.57 16.52
N ALA A 30 1.03 39.54 16.09
CA ALA A 30 1.80 38.69 16.99
C ALA A 30 3.21 38.50 16.43
N VAL A 31 4.17 39.10 17.17
CA VAL A 31 5.57 38.72 17.37
C VAL A 31 6.20 37.75 16.36
N ALA A 32 7.15 38.30 15.59
CA ALA A 32 8.00 37.57 14.67
C ALA A 32 8.95 36.62 15.41
N PHE A 33 8.65 35.32 15.34
CA PHE A 33 9.68 34.28 15.38
C PHE A 33 10.05 33.97 13.93
N SER A 34 11.22 34.44 13.52
CA SER A 34 11.80 34.16 12.21
C SER A 34 12.28 32.71 12.19
N SER A 35 11.40 31.79 11.77
CA SER A 35 11.80 30.48 11.26
C SER A 35 11.89 30.58 9.74
N ALA A 36 13.11 30.61 9.23
CA ALA A 36 13.37 30.55 7.80
C ALA A 36 12.72 29.27 7.22
N PRO A 37 11.86 29.36 6.19
CA PRO A 37 11.30 28.18 5.56
C PRO A 37 12.38 27.51 4.70
N THR A 38 12.57 26.21 4.92
CA THR A 38 13.42 25.35 4.10
C THR A 38 12.85 25.25 2.67
N MET A 39 13.19 26.20 1.79
CA MET A 39 12.64 26.35 0.43
C MET A 39 12.78 25.10 -0.48
N GLY A 40 13.65 24.14 -0.15
CA GLY A 40 13.87 22.92 -0.95
C GLY A 40 12.90 21.75 -0.70
N GLN A 41 12.22 21.71 0.46
CA GLN A 41 11.37 20.57 0.81
C GLN A 41 9.95 20.68 0.21
N THR A 42 9.42 21.90 0.13
CA THR A 42 8.11 22.17 -0.49
C THR A 42 8.12 21.94 -2.00
N SER A 43 9.23 22.23 -2.68
CA SER A 43 9.39 22.03 -4.13
C SER A 43 9.49 20.54 -4.51
N THR A 44 10.18 19.73 -3.70
CA THR A 44 10.29 18.27 -3.91
C THR A 44 8.93 17.59 -3.77
N GLY A 45 8.19 17.90 -2.70
CA GLY A 45 6.84 17.37 -2.50
C GLY A 45 5.86 17.83 -3.59
N ALA A 46 5.95 19.07 -4.07
CA ALA A 46 5.13 19.55 -5.19
C ALA A 46 5.43 18.81 -6.50
N THR A 47 6.71 18.57 -6.78
CA THR A 47 7.16 17.78 -7.95
C THR A 47 6.61 16.37 -7.90
N LEU A 48 6.76 15.68 -6.76
CA LEU A 48 6.26 14.31 -6.57
C LEU A 48 4.73 14.23 -6.71
N ARG A 49 3.97 15.21 -6.21
CA ARG A 49 2.50 15.26 -6.40
C ARG A 49 2.11 15.46 -7.87
N SER A 50 2.80 16.35 -8.58
CA SER A 50 2.57 16.60 -10.01
C SER A 50 2.87 15.35 -10.83
N LEU A 51 4.02 14.71 -10.60
CA LEU A 51 4.39 13.45 -11.24
C LEU A 51 3.37 12.35 -10.95
N TYR A 52 2.90 12.22 -9.70
CA TYR A 52 1.97 11.17 -9.30
C TYR A 52 0.63 11.33 -10.03
N SER A 53 0.11 12.56 -10.09
CA SER A 53 -1.15 12.87 -10.79
C SER A 53 -1.09 12.57 -12.29
N ARG A 54 0.09 12.77 -12.90
CA ARG A 54 0.32 12.42 -14.31
C ARG A 54 0.46 10.91 -14.50
N ALA A 55 1.17 10.24 -13.59
CA ALA A 55 1.42 8.79 -13.66
C ALA A 55 0.12 7.99 -13.50
N THR A 56 -0.73 8.36 -12.55
CA THR A 56 -2.04 7.73 -12.36
C THR A 56 -2.96 7.95 -13.56
N ARG A 57 -2.99 9.16 -14.13
CA ARG A 57 -3.74 9.44 -15.36
C ARG A 57 -3.25 8.59 -16.53
N ALA A 58 -1.94 8.55 -16.78
CA ALA A 58 -1.35 7.72 -17.82
C ALA A 58 -1.70 6.24 -17.62
N PHE A 59 -1.66 5.76 -16.36
CA PHE A 59 -1.95 4.38 -16.03
C PHE A 59 -3.41 4.02 -16.31
N VAL A 60 -4.36 4.88 -15.93
CA VAL A 60 -5.79 4.71 -16.24
C VAL A 60 -6.05 4.70 -17.75
N LEU A 61 -5.33 5.53 -18.50
CA LEU A 61 -5.40 5.58 -19.96
C LEU A 61 -4.64 4.43 -20.65
N LYS A 62 -4.08 3.48 -19.88
CA LYS A 62 -3.28 2.35 -20.37
C LYS A 62 -2.01 2.75 -21.15
N ASP A 63 -1.50 3.96 -20.91
CA ASP A 63 -0.23 4.42 -21.45
C ASP A 63 0.93 3.90 -20.58
N MET A 64 1.26 2.61 -20.77
CA MET A 64 2.27 1.91 -19.97
C MET A 64 3.67 2.52 -20.08
N PRO A 65 4.16 2.93 -21.28
CA PRO A 65 5.48 3.56 -21.40
C PRO A 65 5.58 4.87 -20.62
N THR A 66 4.56 5.73 -20.71
CA THR A 66 4.55 7.00 -19.96
C THR A 66 4.45 6.76 -18.46
N THR A 67 3.59 5.83 -18.01
CA THR A 67 3.49 5.47 -16.59
C THR A 67 4.85 4.99 -16.05
N TYR A 68 5.54 4.10 -16.78
CA TYR A 68 6.86 3.61 -16.37
C TYR A 68 7.88 4.75 -16.28
N SER A 69 7.95 5.62 -17.29
CA SER A 69 8.88 6.77 -17.30
C SER A 69 8.66 7.71 -16.11
N LEU A 70 7.40 7.98 -15.76
CA LEU A 70 7.05 8.82 -14.61
C LEU A 70 7.38 8.14 -13.27
N ILE A 71 7.17 6.83 -13.16
CA ILE A 71 7.58 6.02 -12.00
C ILE A 71 9.11 6.10 -11.81
N GLN A 72 9.88 5.87 -12.87
CA GLN A 72 11.35 5.96 -12.81
C GLN A 72 11.81 7.36 -12.38
N SER A 73 11.19 8.40 -12.93
CA SER A 73 11.45 9.79 -12.55
C SER A 73 11.21 10.02 -11.06
N ALA A 74 10.11 9.50 -10.49
CA ALA A 74 9.85 9.62 -9.06
C ALA A 74 10.87 8.87 -8.19
N PHE A 75 11.25 7.64 -8.56
CA PHE A 75 12.23 6.84 -7.80
C PHE A 75 13.68 7.35 -7.92
N SER A 76 13.97 8.21 -8.90
CA SER A 76 15.24 8.96 -8.90
C SER A 76 15.34 9.94 -7.72
N ILE A 77 14.19 10.48 -7.28
CA ILE A 77 14.05 11.46 -6.18
C ILE A 77 13.86 10.74 -4.83
N LEU A 78 13.03 9.68 -4.80
CA LEU A 78 12.71 8.95 -3.58
C LEU A 78 13.86 8.01 -3.19
N LYS A 79 14.59 8.37 -2.14
CA LYS A 79 15.65 7.54 -1.53
C LYS A 79 15.18 6.89 -0.22
N PRO A 80 15.84 5.82 0.24
CA PRO A 80 15.57 5.25 1.55
C PRO A 80 15.69 6.30 2.68
N PRO A 81 15.04 6.07 3.84
CA PRO A 81 15.08 7.04 4.92
C PRO A 81 16.51 7.22 5.42
N THR A 82 16.91 8.46 5.66
CA THR A 82 18.22 8.80 6.23
C THR A 82 18.12 9.50 7.58
N ALA A 83 16.93 9.95 7.96
CA ALA A 83 16.67 10.66 9.21
C ALA A 83 15.24 10.40 9.70
N ASN A 84 15.03 10.55 11.01
CA ASN A 84 13.71 10.56 11.66
C ASN A 84 13.48 11.96 12.27
N PRO A 85 12.37 12.66 11.96
CA PRO A 85 11.24 12.22 11.14
C PRO A 85 11.52 12.27 9.63
N ASP A 86 10.91 11.32 8.91
CA ASP A 86 11.05 11.16 7.46
C ASP A 86 9.94 11.90 6.69
N SER A 87 10.31 13.03 6.09
CA SER A 87 9.38 13.88 5.33
C SER A 87 8.90 13.28 4.00
N LEU A 88 9.56 12.25 3.50
CA LEU A 88 9.23 11.58 2.24
C LEU A 88 8.49 10.24 2.43
N SER A 89 8.25 9.83 3.67
CA SER A 89 7.57 8.57 4.04
C SER A 89 6.27 8.35 3.26
N GLU A 90 5.36 9.31 3.34
CA GLU A 90 4.05 9.28 2.66
C GLU A 90 4.18 9.20 1.13
N TYR A 91 5.16 9.91 0.55
CA TYR A 91 5.40 9.85 -0.88
C TYR A 91 5.96 8.50 -1.29
N ARG A 92 6.90 7.92 -0.52
CA ARG A 92 7.43 6.58 -0.77
C ARG A 92 6.35 5.52 -0.72
N ARG A 93 5.48 5.57 0.29
CA ARG A 93 4.32 4.69 0.41
C ARG A 93 3.43 4.74 -0.83
N LYS A 94 2.99 5.93 -1.23
CA LYS A 94 2.09 6.11 -2.39
C LYS A 94 2.71 5.68 -3.72
N TRP A 95 3.97 6.06 -3.96
CA TRP A 95 4.66 5.71 -5.19
C TRP A 95 4.99 4.23 -5.29
N ASP A 96 5.29 3.58 -4.17
CA ASP A 96 5.55 2.13 -4.18
C ASP A 96 4.28 1.32 -4.44
N ILE A 97 3.16 1.70 -3.81
CA ILE A 97 1.84 1.10 -4.12
C ILE A 97 1.52 1.24 -5.61
N LEU A 98 1.74 2.41 -6.21
CA LEU A 98 1.54 2.62 -7.65
C LEU A 98 2.47 1.73 -8.49
N ARG A 99 3.74 1.61 -8.12
CA ARG A 99 4.72 0.75 -8.81
C ARG A 99 4.30 -0.71 -8.78
N ILE A 100 3.98 -1.25 -7.60
CA ILE A 100 3.55 -2.65 -7.42
C ILE A 100 2.28 -2.92 -8.24
N THR A 101 1.31 -2.00 -8.18
CA THR A 101 0.04 -2.11 -8.92
C THR A 101 0.26 -2.09 -10.42
N PHE A 102 1.12 -1.19 -10.91
CA PHE A 102 1.49 -1.09 -12.32
C PHE A 102 2.14 -2.38 -12.81
N GLU A 103 3.22 -2.83 -12.15
CA GLU A 103 3.99 -4.00 -12.59
C GLU A 103 3.15 -5.27 -12.57
N SER A 104 2.37 -5.51 -11.51
CA SER A 104 1.45 -6.65 -11.45
C SER A 104 0.35 -6.59 -12.52
N THR A 105 -0.08 -5.40 -12.94
CA THR A 105 -1.09 -5.23 -13.99
C THR A 105 -0.52 -5.50 -15.36
N VAL A 106 0.68 -4.98 -15.64
CA VAL A 106 1.36 -5.24 -16.90
C VAL A 106 1.70 -6.73 -17.03
N TYR A 107 2.17 -7.37 -15.95
CA TYR A 107 2.46 -8.81 -15.96
C TYR A 107 1.22 -9.67 -16.17
N ALA A 108 0.13 -9.39 -15.44
CA ALA A 108 -1.10 -10.19 -15.52
C ALA A 108 -1.90 -9.97 -16.82
N THR A 109 -1.50 -9.05 -17.70
CA THR A 109 -2.19 -8.77 -18.96
C THR A 109 -1.36 -9.34 -20.13
N PRO A 110 -1.72 -10.51 -20.69
CA PRO A 110 -0.98 -11.11 -21.81
C PRO A 110 -0.97 -10.17 -23.01
N ALA A 111 0.21 -9.87 -23.54
CA ALA A 111 0.41 -8.72 -24.40
C ALA A 111 0.06 -8.96 -25.88
N ALA A 112 -0.75 -8.06 -26.44
CA ALA A 112 -0.66 -7.64 -27.85
C ALA A 112 0.29 -6.43 -28.02
N SER A 113 0.95 -5.96 -26.94
CA SER A 113 1.62 -4.66 -26.85
C SER A 113 2.94 -4.69 -26.05
N SER A 114 3.69 -5.79 -26.10
CA SER A 114 4.99 -5.93 -25.41
C SER A 114 6.14 -5.19 -26.10
N GLU A 115 6.01 -4.88 -27.40
CA GLU A 115 7.05 -4.20 -28.19
C GLU A 115 7.23 -2.73 -27.81
N SER A 116 6.17 -2.04 -27.35
CA SER A 116 6.25 -0.64 -26.95
C SER A 116 6.75 -0.44 -25.52
N LEU A 117 6.97 -1.53 -24.77
CA LEU A 117 7.44 -1.46 -23.38
C LEU A 117 8.95 -1.22 -23.31
N PRO A 118 9.42 -0.43 -22.34
CA PRO A 118 10.85 -0.25 -22.06
C PRO A 118 11.57 -1.58 -21.78
N GLU A 119 12.84 -1.68 -22.21
CA GLU A 119 13.65 -2.90 -22.12
C GLU A 119 13.72 -3.48 -20.70
N SER A 120 14.01 -2.62 -19.72
CA SER A 120 14.11 -3.00 -18.31
C SER A 120 12.81 -3.57 -17.75
N LEU A 121 11.66 -3.04 -18.18
CA LEU A 121 10.37 -3.58 -17.78
C LEU A 121 10.13 -4.94 -18.46
N ARG A 122 10.46 -5.07 -19.75
CA ARG A 122 10.30 -6.32 -20.49
C ARG A 122 11.14 -7.46 -19.90
N ALA A 123 12.37 -7.16 -19.49
CA ALA A 123 13.23 -8.12 -18.80
C ALA A 123 12.58 -8.64 -17.52
N SER A 124 12.05 -7.76 -16.66
CA SER A 124 11.33 -8.17 -15.45
C SER A 124 10.04 -8.93 -15.74
N LEU A 125 9.36 -8.65 -16.84
CA LEU A 125 8.13 -9.37 -17.24
C LEU A 125 8.41 -10.75 -17.84
N ALA A 126 9.65 -11.01 -18.28
CA ALA A 126 10.06 -12.33 -18.77
C ALA A 126 10.38 -13.31 -17.62
N GLU A 127 10.50 -12.82 -16.39
CA GLU A 127 10.74 -13.64 -15.20
C GLU A 127 9.48 -14.44 -14.82
N PRO A 128 9.65 -15.63 -14.19
CA PRO A 128 8.52 -16.36 -13.63
C PRO A 128 7.85 -15.55 -12.50
N PRO A 129 6.56 -15.80 -12.21
CA PRO A 129 5.79 -14.95 -11.29
C PRO A 129 6.43 -14.80 -9.90
N GLN A 130 6.97 -15.90 -9.37
CA GLN A 130 7.63 -15.93 -8.06
C GLN A 130 8.88 -15.05 -8.03
N ALA A 131 9.68 -15.05 -9.10
CA ALA A 131 10.89 -14.23 -9.20
C ALA A 131 10.53 -12.74 -9.29
N LEU A 132 9.54 -12.39 -10.11
CA LEU A 132 9.06 -11.02 -10.22
C LEU A 132 8.54 -10.51 -8.87
N VAL A 133 7.65 -11.26 -8.21
CA VAL A 133 7.07 -10.88 -6.91
C VAL A 133 8.16 -10.72 -5.85
N THR A 134 9.16 -11.61 -5.84
CA THR A 134 10.31 -11.51 -4.93
C THR A 134 11.17 -10.27 -5.22
N SER A 135 11.40 -9.95 -6.50
CA SER A 135 12.13 -8.75 -6.92
C SER A 135 11.39 -7.45 -6.54
N ILE A 136 10.06 -7.43 -6.68
CA ILE A 136 9.21 -6.34 -6.21
C ILE A 136 9.37 -6.17 -4.70
N TYR A 137 9.24 -7.26 -3.93
CA TYR A 137 9.39 -7.24 -2.47
C TYR A 137 10.74 -6.69 -2.01
N ASN A 138 11.84 -7.20 -2.58
CA ASN A 138 13.19 -6.75 -2.24
C ASN A 138 13.41 -5.25 -2.53
N ARG A 139 12.82 -4.73 -3.62
CA ARG A 139 12.86 -3.30 -3.93
C ARG A 139 12.06 -2.48 -2.92
N SER A 140 10.93 -2.97 -2.43
CA SER A 140 10.16 -2.31 -1.36
C SER A 140 10.95 -2.33 -0.05
N LEU A 141 11.51 -3.46 0.35
CA LEU A 141 12.35 -3.54 1.54
C LEU A 141 13.52 -2.55 1.51
N SER A 142 14.21 -2.47 0.38
CA SER A 142 15.33 -1.54 0.18
C SER A 142 14.89 -0.07 0.26
N LEU A 143 13.68 0.24 -0.21
CA LEU A 143 13.13 1.60 -0.22
C LEU A 143 12.73 2.10 1.17
N PHE A 144 12.31 1.20 2.07
CA PHE A 144 11.84 1.56 3.41
C PHE A 144 12.87 1.34 4.51
N THR A 145 13.87 0.49 4.30
CA THR A 145 14.94 0.26 5.30
C THR A 145 15.82 1.52 5.42
N PRO A 146 15.94 2.13 6.61
CA PRO A 146 16.82 3.28 6.83
C PRO A 146 18.26 3.00 6.41
N SER A 147 18.82 3.92 5.63
CA SER A 147 20.24 3.92 5.29
C SER A 147 20.96 4.84 6.26
N ASN A 148 21.26 4.34 7.46
CA ASN A 148 22.16 5.02 8.37
C ASN A 148 23.52 5.05 7.68
N GLY A 149 24.09 6.23 7.40
CA GLY A 149 25.27 6.42 6.54
C GLY A 149 26.59 5.75 6.99
N THR A 150 26.53 4.66 7.76
CA THR A 150 27.65 3.80 8.09
C THR A 150 27.82 2.73 7.01
N THR A 151 29.08 2.45 6.66
CA THR A 151 29.52 1.54 5.59
C THR A 151 29.17 0.06 5.82
N PHE A 152 28.38 -0.25 6.85
CA PHE A 152 27.89 -1.61 7.09
C PHE A 152 26.71 -1.86 6.16
N LYS A 153 26.74 -2.99 5.44
CA LYS A 153 25.63 -3.43 4.57
C LYS A 153 24.30 -3.23 5.31
N ASN A 154 23.46 -2.30 4.84
CA ASN A 154 22.11 -2.16 5.34
C ASN A 154 21.39 -3.49 5.10
N THR A 155 21.20 -4.26 6.17
CA THR A 155 20.42 -5.47 6.13
C THR A 155 18.97 -5.04 5.96
N VAL A 156 18.40 -5.35 4.78
CA VAL A 156 16.98 -5.12 4.51
C VAL A 156 16.14 -5.69 5.64
N ASN A 157 15.15 -4.93 6.12
CA ASN A 157 14.37 -5.32 7.27
C ASN A 157 12.88 -4.99 7.07
N ALA A 158 12.05 -6.04 7.09
CA ALA A 158 10.60 -5.94 6.89
C ALA A 158 9.89 -5.12 7.98
N ALA A 159 10.47 -4.94 9.17
CA ALA A 159 9.90 -4.10 10.22
C ALA A 159 9.65 -2.65 9.80
N PHE A 160 10.41 -2.14 8.82
CA PHE A 160 10.25 -0.78 8.29
C PHE A 160 9.20 -0.67 7.19
N LEU A 161 8.64 -1.80 6.72
CA LEU A 161 7.67 -1.81 5.64
C LEU A 161 6.30 -1.36 6.16
N PRO A 162 5.68 -0.31 5.58
CA PRO A 162 4.34 0.09 5.96
C PRO A 162 3.32 -1.01 5.63
N GLY A 163 2.37 -1.27 6.53
CA GLY A 163 1.37 -2.33 6.34
C GLY A 163 0.55 -2.20 5.04
N ALA A 164 0.28 -0.98 4.57
CA ALA A 164 -0.38 -0.75 3.28
C ALA A 164 0.46 -1.23 2.08
N VAL A 165 1.78 -1.08 2.15
CA VAL A 165 2.70 -1.57 1.10
C VAL A 165 2.75 -3.09 1.15
N LEU A 166 2.89 -3.67 2.36
CA LEU A 166 2.85 -5.12 2.54
C LEU A 166 1.56 -5.74 2.01
N THR A 167 0.41 -5.17 2.37
CA THR A 167 -0.91 -5.58 1.87
C THR A 167 -0.95 -5.57 0.34
N THR A 168 -0.40 -4.52 -0.29
CA THR A 168 -0.34 -4.40 -1.76
C THR A 168 0.59 -5.45 -2.38
N LEU A 169 1.73 -5.75 -1.75
CA LEU A 169 2.65 -6.81 -2.17
C LEU A 169 2.01 -8.19 -2.07
N VAL A 170 1.27 -8.46 -1.00
CA VAL A 170 0.55 -9.72 -0.82
C VAL A 170 -0.55 -9.86 -1.88
N TYR A 171 -1.33 -8.82 -2.15
CA TYR A 171 -2.28 -8.83 -3.28
C TYR A 171 -1.59 -9.07 -4.62
N CYS A 172 -0.42 -8.48 -4.85
CA CYS A 172 0.40 -8.75 -6.03
C CYS A 172 0.75 -10.24 -6.12
N SER A 173 1.22 -10.85 -5.02
CA SER A 173 1.54 -12.28 -4.97
C SER A 173 0.34 -13.18 -5.30
N ILE A 174 -0.85 -12.85 -4.79
CA ILE A 174 -2.08 -13.58 -5.08
C ILE A 174 -2.49 -13.42 -6.54
N LYS A 175 -2.42 -12.18 -7.06
CA LYS A 175 -2.79 -11.85 -8.43
C LYS A 175 -1.90 -12.55 -9.46
N LEU A 176 -0.63 -12.73 -9.14
CA LEU A 176 0.35 -13.39 -10.00
C LEU A 176 0.49 -14.89 -9.72
N ASP A 177 -0.42 -15.47 -8.93
CA ASP A 177 -0.42 -16.90 -8.58
C ASP A 177 0.89 -17.38 -7.92
N ALA A 178 1.43 -16.55 -7.05
CA ALA A 178 2.62 -16.82 -6.24
C ALA A 178 2.35 -16.67 -4.72
N PRO A 179 1.31 -17.33 -4.16
CA PRO A 179 0.89 -17.13 -2.76
C PRO A 179 1.96 -17.53 -1.74
N ASP A 180 2.84 -18.50 -2.05
CA ASP A 180 3.97 -18.87 -1.18
C ASP A 180 4.90 -17.70 -0.91
N VAL A 181 5.16 -16.86 -1.92
CA VAL A 181 6.00 -15.67 -1.72
C VAL A 181 5.28 -14.69 -0.80
N GLY A 182 3.95 -14.52 -0.96
CA GLY A 182 3.12 -13.72 -0.07
C GLY A 182 3.15 -14.20 1.38
N ARG A 183 3.14 -15.52 1.61
CA ARG A 183 3.31 -16.13 2.93
C ARG A 183 4.62 -15.71 3.58
N VAL A 184 5.73 -15.86 2.86
CA VAL A 184 7.07 -15.48 3.34
C VAL A 184 7.15 -13.98 3.68
N MET A 185 6.55 -13.11 2.88
CA MET A 185 6.52 -11.67 3.18
C MET A 185 5.81 -11.34 4.49
N ILE A 186 4.65 -11.97 4.72
CA ILE A 186 3.87 -11.76 5.93
C ILE A 186 4.63 -12.32 7.15
N GLU A 187 5.14 -13.55 7.06
CA GLU A 187 5.90 -14.17 8.15
C GLU A 187 7.15 -13.36 8.52
N ASP A 188 7.92 -12.90 7.52
CA ASP A 188 9.11 -12.07 7.73
C ASP A 188 8.76 -10.71 8.36
N TRP A 189 7.63 -10.10 7.97
CA TRP A 189 7.15 -8.88 8.59
C TRP A 189 6.66 -9.11 10.03
N LEU A 190 5.87 -10.17 10.26
CA LEU A 190 5.37 -10.52 11.59
C LEU A 190 6.51 -10.81 12.55
N ALA A 191 7.57 -11.48 12.09
CA ALA A 191 8.73 -11.85 12.91
C ALA A 191 9.64 -10.68 13.30
N ARG A 192 9.61 -9.57 12.55
CA ARG A 192 10.52 -8.43 12.77
C ARG A 192 9.83 -7.19 13.33
N ARG A 193 8.50 -7.08 13.19
CA ARG A 193 7.76 -5.96 13.77
C ARG A 193 7.79 -6.04 15.30
N GLU A 194 7.80 -4.88 15.95
CA GLU A 194 7.58 -4.81 17.40
C GLU A 194 6.07 -4.96 17.67
N PRO A 195 5.64 -5.98 18.43
CA PRO A 195 4.26 -6.13 18.86
C PRO A 195 3.77 -4.88 19.62
N ARG A 196 2.58 -4.38 19.31
CA ARG A 196 2.00 -3.25 20.03
C ARG A 196 1.02 -3.75 21.08
N TYR A 197 1.50 -3.94 22.31
CA TYR A 197 0.65 -4.32 23.45
C TYR A 197 0.07 -3.12 24.23
N SER A 198 0.25 -1.88 23.77
CA SER A 198 -0.01 -0.70 24.61
C SER A 198 -1.45 -0.16 24.55
N LEU A 199 -1.97 0.14 25.74
CA LEU A 199 -3.31 0.70 26.04
C LEU A 199 -3.43 2.22 25.79
N ASP A 200 -2.38 2.87 25.29
CA ASP A 200 -2.35 4.32 25.10
C ASP A 200 -2.90 4.69 23.71
N VAL A 201 -4.22 4.89 23.70
CA VAL A 201 -4.98 5.54 22.63
C VAL A 201 -4.55 6.99 22.52
N GLN A 202 -3.73 7.34 21.53
CA GLN A 202 -3.85 8.57 20.71
C GLN A 202 -2.68 8.71 19.73
N GLU A 203 -2.67 7.86 18.70
CA GLU A 203 -2.26 8.29 17.36
C GLU A 203 -3.02 7.40 16.37
N GLU A 204 -4.29 7.74 16.16
CA GLU A 204 -5.05 7.31 14.99
C GLU A 204 -4.41 7.92 13.73
N ALA A 205 -3.35 7.27 13.25
CA ALA A 205 -2.87 7.39 11.89
C ALA A 205 -2.93 5.98 11.32
N GLU A 206 -4.04 5.66 10.63
CA GLU A 206 -4.21 4.44 9.82
C GLU A 206 -3.53 3.22 10.48
N GLY A 207 -4.17 2.64 11.51
CA GLY A 207 -3.60 1.54 12.32
C GLY A 207 -2.80 0.59 11.43
N ASN A 208 -1.54 0.31 11.82
CA ASN A 208 -0.35 -0.26 11.13
C ASN A 208 -0.52 -1.31 9.99
N GLY A 209 -1.72 -1.58 9.52
CA GLY A 209 -2.11 -2.61 8.58
C GLY A 209 -2.23 -3.97 9.22
N TYR A 210 -1.95 -4.11 10.53
CA TYR A 210 -1.84 -5.41 11.19
C TYR A 210 -3.07 -6.29 10.99
N GLU A 211 -4.25 -5.75 11.29
CA GLU A 211 -5.52 -6.45 11.08
C GLU A 211 -5.69 -6.89 9.62
N LYS A 212 -5.44 -5.98 8.68
CA LYS A 212 -5.60 -6.28 7.25
C LYS A 212 -4.58 -7.31 6.77
N VAL A 213 -3.37 -7.29 7.30
CA VAL A 213 -2.32 -8.27 7.03
C VAL A 213 -2.74 -9.65 7.54
N LEU A 214 -3.28 -9.75 8.76
CA LEU A 214 -3.77 -11.01 9.30
C LEU A 214 -5.01 -11.55 8.57
N GLU A 215 -5.93 -10.66 8.17
CA GLU A 215 -7.05 -11.04 7.31
C GLU A 215 -6.55 -11.66 6.00
N LEU A 216 -5.59 -11.01 5.33
CA LEU A 216 -4.96 -11.55 4.12
C LEU A 216 -4.23 -12.86 4.36
N TYR A 217 -3.51 -12.96 5.47
CA TYR A 217 -2.75 -14.14 5.83
C TYR A 217 -3.67 -15.35 6.00
N CYS A 218 -4.66 -15.21 6.89
CA CYS A 218 -5.50 -16.31 7.34
C CYS A 218 -6.58 -16.67 6.31
N LEU A 219 -7.15 -15.69 5.59
CA LEU A 219 -8.30 -15.94 4.70
C LEU A 219 -7.91 -16.10 3.23
N HIS A 220 -6.73 -15.65 2.82
CA HIS A 220 -6.34 -15.67 1.41
C HIS A 220 -5.05 -16.43 1.15
N ILE A 221 -4.00 -16.22 1.94
CA ILE A 221 -2.68 -16.84 1.70
C ILE A 221 -2.66 -18.28 2.20
N LEU A 222 -2.85 -18.51 3.50
CA LEU A 222 -2.77 -19.85 4.11
C LEU A 222 -3.75 -20.85 3.46
N PRO A 223 -5.00 -20.46 3.15
CA PRO A 223 -5.90 -21.26 2.32
C PRO A 223 -5.34 -21.69 0.97
N LYS A 224 -4.70 -20.75 0.23
CA LYS A 224 -4.15 -21.00 -1.10
C LYS A 224 -2.92 -21.91 -1.09
N VAL A 225 -2.16 -21.92 0.00
CA VAL A 225 -1.03 -22.84 0.21
C VAL A 225 -1.42 -24.10 1.01
N GLU A 226 -2.72 -24.34 1.17
CA GLU A 226 -3.31 -25.50 1.86
C GLU A 226 -2.96 -25.63 3.36
N GLN A 227 -2.54 -24.54 4.02
CA GLN A 227 -2.16 -24.50 5.43
C GLN A 227 -3.31 -24.06 6.35
N TRP A 228 -4.47 -24.71 6.20
CA TRP A 228 -5.70 -24.35 6.92
C TRP A 228 -5.65 -24.58 8.42
N GLU A 229 -5.10 -25.73 8.84
CA GLU A 229 -4.98 -26.06 10.26
C GLU A 229 -4.02 -25.11 10.96
N TYR A 230 -2.93 -24.74 10.28
CA TYR A 230 -2.02 -23.70 10.77
C TYR A 230 -2.71 -22.34 10.91
N ALA A 231 -3.60 -21.96 9.99
CA ALA A 231 -4.38 -20.73 10.11
C ALA A 231 -5.32 -20.73 11.33
N LYS A 232 -5.94 -21.88 11.64
CA LYS A 232 -6.78 -22.03 12.83
C LYS A 232 -5.95 -21.91 14.11
N GLU A 233 -4.86 -22.68 14.19
CA GLU A 233 -3.94 -22.66 15.33
C GLU A 233 -3.38 -21.25 15.56
N PHE A 234 -2.94 -20.58 14.50
CA PHE A 234 -2.48 -19.19 14.56
C PHE A 234 -3.52 -18.26 15.19
N LEU A 235 -4.78 -18.33 14.76
CA LEU A 235 -5.87 -17.50 15.30
C LEU A 235 -6.28 -17.87 16.73
N GLU A 236 -5.94 -19.07 17.22
CA GLU A 236 -6.16 -19.45 18.62
C GLU A 236 -5.16 -18.76 19.56
N TYR A 237 -3.90 -18.67 19.14
CA TYR A 237 -2.83 -18.06 19.93
C TYR A 237 -2.65 -16.56 19.69
N GLU A 238 -3.24 -16.02 18.62
CA GLU A 238 -3.17 -14.60 18.30
C GLU A 238 -3.78 -13.72 19.39
N SER A 239 -3.02 -12.72 19.86
CA SER A 239 -3.37 -11.92 21.04
C SER A 239 -3.39 -10.41 20.81
N GLU A 240 -2.89 -9.92 19.69
CA GLU A 240 -2.86 -8.47 19.41
C GLU A 240 -4.18 -7.96 18.80
N LEU A 241 -4.93 -8.84 18.13
CA LEU A 241 -6.25 -8.47 17.59
C LEU A 241 -7.31 -8.31 18.69
N PRO A 242 -8.23 -7.34 18.56
CA PRO A 242 -9.44 -7.30 19.37
C PRO A 242 -10.21 -8.62 19.26
N VAL A 243 -10.76 -9.09 20.38
CA VAL A 243 -11.48 -10.38 20.45
C VAL A 243 -12.56 -10.48 19.38
N GLN A 244 -13.34 -9.42 19.17
CA GLN A 244 -14.39 -9.40 18.14
C GLN A 244 -13.84 -9.63 16.73
N GLN A 245 -12.70 -9.00 16.39
CA GLN A 245 -12.03 -9.14 15.10
C GLN A 245 -11.51 -10.56 14.92
N ARG A 246 -10.88 -11.12 15.95
CA ARG A 246 -10.33 -12.47 15.94
C ARG A 246 -11.41 -13.53 15.76
N GLU A 247 -12.53 -13.41 16.47
CA GLU A 247 -13.67 -14.32 16.33
C GLU A 247 -14.35 -14.18 14.94
N HIS A 248 -14.40 -12.96 14.40
CA HIS A 248 -14.85 -12.76 13.01
C HIS A 248 -13.97 -13.50 12.00
N LEU A 249 -12.64 -13.40 12.14
CA LEU A 249 -11.69 -14.12 11.28
C LEU A 249 -11.83 -15.64 11.41
N LYS A 250 -11.99 -16.17 12.63
CA LYS A 250 -12.22 -17.61 12.86
C LYS A 250 -13.50 -18.11 12.20
N ALA A 251 -14.59 -17.35 12.31
CA ALA A 251 -15.86 -17.68 11.67
C ALA A 251 -15.74 -17.62 10.14
N ALA A 252 -15.08 -16.59 9.60
CA ALA A 252 -14.83 -16.45 8.17
C ALA A 252 -13.98 -17.61 7.63
N LEU A 253 -12.90 -17.99 8.32
CA LEU A 253 -12.05 -19.13 7.96
C LEU A 253 -12.82 -20.44 7.94
N SER A 254 -13.67 -20.67 8.95
CA SER A 254 -14.51 -21.86 9.04
C SER A 254 -15.53 -21.94 7.90
N ASN A 255 -16.13 -20.80 7.53
CA ASN A 255 -17.05 -20.70 6.40
C ASN A 255 -16.35 -20.92 5.05
N LEU A 256 -15.12 -20.44 4.88
CA LEU A 256 -14.34 -20.69 3.67
C LEU A 256 -13.96 -22.18 3.55
N TYR A 257 -13.60 -22.81 4.66
CA TYR A 257 -13.26 -24.23 4.68
C TYR A 257 -14.46 -25.13 4.33
N SER A 258 -15.67 -24.76 4.75
CA SER A 258 -16.89 -25.55 4.47
C SER A 258 -17.42 -25.43 3.04
N GLN A 259 -16.94 -24.44 2.27
CA GLN A 259 -17.31 -24.23 0.85
C GLN A 259 -16.38 -24.95 -0.13
N ARG A 260 -15.36 -25.65 0.37
CA ARG A 260 -14.43 -26.46 -0.43
C ARG A 260 -15.06 -27.79 -0.82
#